data_AF-A0A4S4LTF0-F1
#
_entry.id   AF-A0A4S4LTF0-F1
#
_cell.length_a   1.000
_cell.length_b   1.000
_cell.length_c   1.000
_cell.angle_alpha   90.00
_cell.angle_beta   90.00
_cell.angle_gamma   90.00
#
_symmetry.space_group_name_H-M   'P 1'
#
loop_
_entity.id
_entity.type
_entity.pdbx_description
1 polymer ?
#
loop_
_entity_poly.entity_id
_entity_poly.type
_entity_poly.pdbx_seq_one_letter_code
_entity_poly.pdbx_strand_id
1 'polypeptide(L)'
;MRYAVLVTGPAGAGKSTFSGALMTHLATSKRTAHLVNLDPAASPDSFEYAPSIDIKDLISLDDVMSELGYGPNGGLVYCFEYLLRNMDWLEEELGDYDDDYLIIDCPGQIELYTHHPFLPTLVKNLNRLGLRTCAVYLLDSQFMEDKYKFFSGVLSAMSAMVNLEIPWINIMSKMDLVTSSSEDPAGGTQRYLEPDPLLLAAPRGQDDANSINPKFHALNQAIVQLIEDHPLVSFLPLDLTNPDSIESVLSNIDYTMQYGEDEEPKEPRDLDEGDFMDMELSSNELDKLQRTWRSFLKLKEHRASRLIDH
;
A
#
# COMPACT_ATOMS: atom_id res chain seq x y z
N MET A 1 -9.74 -3.93 16.00
CA MET A 1 -10.45 -3.99 14.70
C MET A 1 -9.48 -4.50 13.65
N ARG A 2 -9.92 -5.34 12.71
CA ARG A 2 -9.03 -6.01 11.74
C ARG A 2 -8.98 -5.24 10.40
N TYR A 3 -7.79 -5.16 9.81
CA TYR A 3 -7.56 -4.44 8.55
C TYR A 3 -6.96 -5.37 7.51
N ALA A 4 -7.41 -5.26 6.25
CA ALA A 4 -6.89 -6.07 5.16
C ALA A 4 -6.58 -5.23 3.93
N VAL A 5 -5.33 -5.30 3.49
CA VAL A 5 -4.89 -4.70 2.23
C VAL A 5 -4.78 -5.78 1.17
N LEU A 6 -5.59 -5.66 0.13
CA LEU A 6 -5.49 -6.51 -1.05
C LEU A 6 -4.44 -5.91 -1.99
N VAL A 7 -3.33 -6.62 -2.18
CA VAL A 7 -2.27 -6.24 -3.10
C VAL A 7 -2.57 -6.80 -4.46
N THR A 8 -2.98 -5.93 -5.39
CA THR A 8 -3.52 -6.27 -6.70
C THR A 8 -2.67 -5.68 -7.83
N GLY A 9 -2.88 -6.18 -9.06
CA GLY A 9 -2.17 -5.69 -10.25
C GLY A 9 -1.63 -6.81 -11.14
N PRO A 10 -1.25 -6.49 -12.39
CA PRO A 10 -0.78 -7.46 -13.37
C PRO A 10 0.46 -8.24 -12.92
N ALA A 11 0.70 -9.37 -13.56
CA ALA A 11 1.91 -10.16 -13.39
C ALA A 11 3.15 -9.30 -13.66
N GLY A 12 4.17 -9.43 -12.81
CA GLY A 12 5.41 -8.65 -12.92
C GLY A 12 5.34 -7.24 -12.32
N ALA A 13 4.17 -6.75 -11.85
CA ALA A 13 4.05 -5.42 -11.23
C ALA A 13 4.76 -5.28 -9.87
N GLY A 14 5.26 -6.38 -9.29
CA GLY A 14 6.00 -6.35 -8.02
C GLY A 14 5.14 -6.50 -6.76
N LYS A 15 3.97 -7.17 -6.85
CA LYS A 15 3.04 -7.38 -5.73
C LYS A 15 3.71 -8.06 -4.52
N SER A 16 4.26 -9.26 -4.69
CA SER A 16 4.93 -10.01 -3.61
C SER A 16 6.11 -9.24 -3.01
N THR A 17 6.87 -8.51 -3.84
CA THR A 17 7.97 -7.64 -3.39
C THR A 17 7.44 -6.47 -2.54
N PHE A 18 6.36 -5.82 -2.97
CA PHE A 18 5.71 -4.76 -2.20
C PHE A 18 5.14 -5.30 -0.88
N SER A 19 4.49 -6.46 -0.90
CA SER A 19 3.97 -7.12 0.31
C SER A 19 5.08 -7.37 1.33
N GLY A 20 6.24 -7.88 0.88
CA GLY A 20 7.42 -8.06 1.73
C GLY A 20 7.95 -6.75 2.30
N ALA A 21 8.13 -5.73 1.45
CA ALA A 21 8.60 -4.42 1.91
C ALA A 21 7.64 -3.77 2.92
N LEU A 22 6.33 -3.92 2.71
CA LEU A 22 5.29 -3.40 3.60
C LEU A 22 5.32 -4.11 4.96
N MET A 23 5.48 -5.43 4.97
CA MET A 23 5.72 -6.22 6.20
C MET A 23 6.94 -5.70 6.97
N THR A 24 8.08 -5.49 6.30
CA THR A 24 9.31 -4.96 6.91
C THR A 24 9.07 -3.60 7.55
N HIS A 25 8.38 -2.71 6.83
CA HIS A 25 8.12 -1.35 7.29
C HIS A 25 7.14 -1.31 8.48
N LEU A 26 6.09 -2.13 8.45
CA LEU A 26 5.15 -2.28 9.57
C LEU A 26 5.84 -2.84 10.82
N ALA A 27 6.67 -3.88 10.66
CA ALA A 27 7.44 -4.46 11.76
C ALA A 27 8.39 -3.43 12.39
N THR A 28 9.06 -2.61 11.57
CA THR A 28 9.92 -1.52 12.04
C THR A 28 9.14 -0.46 12.82
N SER A 29 7.88 -0.23 12.43
CA SER A 29 6.94 0.67 13.09
C SER A 29 6.22 0.02 14.29
N LYS A 30 6.64 -1.18 14.72
CA LYS A 30 6.04 -1.97 15.81
C LYS A 30 4.55 -2.30 15.59
N ARG A 31 4.14 -2.43 14.33
CA ARG A 31 2.81 -2.91 13.93
C ARG A 31 2.94 -4.37 13.54
N THR A 32 2.07 -5.21 14.10
CA THR A 32 2.00 -6.63 13.73
C THR A 32 1.24 -6.74 12.42
N ALA A 33 1.81 -7.50 11.48
CA ALA A 33 1.20 -7.76 10.19
C ALA A 33 1.42 -9.22 9.79
N HIS A 34 0.49 -9.76 9.01
CA HIS A 34 0.53 -11.13 8.50
C HIS A 34 0.37 -11.15 6.99
N LEU A 35 1.19 -11.97 6.35
CA LEU A 35 1.15 -12.15 4.91
C LEU A 35 0.20 -13.31 4.58
N VAL A 36 -0.77 -13.05 3.71
CA VAL A 36 -1.70 -14.05 3.17
C VAL A 36 -1.41 -14.20 1.69
N ASN A 37 -0.90 -15.36 1.28
CA ASN A 37 -0.69 -15.68 -0.13
C ASN A 37 -1.97 -16.30 -0.73
N LEU A 38 -2.55 -15.64 -1.72
CA LEU A 38 -3.66 -16.17 -2.51
C LEU A 38 -3.29 -16.51 -3.96
N ASP A 39 -2.00 -16.46 -4.33
CA ASP A 39 -1.53 -16.92 -5.63
C ASP A 39 -1.10 -18.41 -5.57
N PRO A 40 -1.89 -19.34 -6.13
CA PRO A 40 -1.58 -20.77 -6.12
C PRO A 40 -0.44 -21.16 -7.07
N ALA A 41 0.03 -20.22 -7.91
CA ALA A 41 1.19 -20.39 -8.79
C ALA A 41 2.47 -19.76 -8.24
N ALA A 42 2.42 -19.09 -7.07
CA ALA A 42 3.58 -18.43 -6.50
C ALA A 42 4.62 -19.44 -6.00
N SER A 43 5.86 -19.27 -6.44
CA SER A 43 6.99 -20.07 -5.95
C SER A 43 7.35 -19.67 -4.52
N PRO A 44 7.89 -20.60 -3.70
CA PRO A 44 8.35 -20.27 -2.35
C PRO A 44 9.40 -19.14 -2.33
N ASP A 45 10.26 -19.07 -3.36
CA ASP A 45 11.28 -18.03 -3.51
C ASP A 45 10.71 -16.64 -3.88
N SER A 46 9.40 -16.54 -4.13
CA SER A 46 8.73 -15.27 -4.43
C SER A 46 8.56 -14.38 -3.20
N PHE A 47 8.69 -14.95 -1.99
CA PHE A 47 8.41 -14.26 -0.74
C PHE A 47 9.67 -14.16 0.14
N GLU A 48 9.94 -12.94 0.62
CA GLU A 48 10.98 -12.70 1.63
C GLU A 48 10.55 -13.20 3.02
N TYR A 49 9.25 -13.14 3.30
CA TYR A 49 8.62 -13.63 4.51
C TYR A 49 7.75 -14.83 4.19
N ALA A 50 7.83 -15.90 4.99
CA ALA A 50 6.91 -17.01 4.86
C ALA A 50 5.47 -16.52 5.08
N PRO A 51 4.53 -16.79 4.16
CA PRO A 51 3.12 -16.45 4.36
C PRO A 51 2.59 -17.11 5.64
N SER A 52 1.85 -16.35 6.44
CA SER A 52 1.14 -16.86 7.62
C SER A 52 -0.03 -17.75 7.22
N ILE A 53 -0.65 -17.44 6.07
CA ILE A 53 -1.70 -18.23 5.43
C ILE A 53 -1.30 -18.39 3.96
N ASP A 54 -1.25 -19.62 3.46
CA ASP A 54 -0.90 -19.91 2.08
C ASP A 54 -2.00 -20.76 1.41
N ILE A 55 -2.58 -20.25 0.32
CA ILE A 55 -3.58 -20.99 -0.46
C ILE A 55 -3.08 -22.38 -0.90
N LYS A 56 -1.77 -22.58 -1.02
CA LYS A 56 -1.18 -23.87 -1.40
C LYS A 56 -1.39 -24.97 -0.35
N ASP A 57 -1.68 -24.61 0.90
CA ASP A 57 -2.05 -25.58 1.94
C ASP A 57 -3.47 -26.15 1.70
N LEU A 58 -4.31 -25.40 0.99
CA LEU A 58 -5.62 -25.85 0.52
C LEU A 58 -5.55 -26.50 -0.87
N ILE A 59 -4.93 -25.79 -1.83
CA ILE A 59 -4.84 -26.21 -3.24
C ILE A 59 -3.70 -25.48 -3.97
N SER A 60 -2.83 -26.23 -4.66
CA SER A 60 -1.77 -25.68 -5.50
C SER A 60 -2.07 -25.84 -7.00
N LEU A 61 -1.51 -24.96 -7.84
CA LEU A 61 -1.66 -25.07 -9.29
C LEU A 61 -1.02 -26.36 -9.84
N ASP A 62 0.12 -26.77 -9.29
CA ASP A 62 0.87 -27.95 -9.74
C ASP A 62 0.09 -29.24 -9.48
N ASP A 63 -0.56 -29.37 -8.32
CA ASP A 63 -1.40 -30.52 -8.00
C ASP A 63 -2.60 -30.61 -8.96
N VAL A 64 -3.26 -29.47 -9.22
CA VAL A 64 -4.38 -29.39 -10.15
C VAL A 64 -3.97 -29.78 -11.58
N MET A 65 -2.82 -29.29 -12.05
CA MET A 65 -2.33 -29.61 -13.38
C MET A 65 -1.94 -31.09 -13.51
N SER A 66 -1.29 -31.65 -12.49
CA SER A 66 -0.80 -33.03 -12.52
C SER A 66 -1.91 -34.07 -12.32
N GLU A 67 -2.88 -33.81 -11.44
CA GLU A 67 -3.94 -34.76 -11.10
C GLU A 67 -5.16 -34.64 -12.01
N LEU A 68 -5.58 -33.42 -12.37
CA LEU A 68 -6.80 -33.18 -13.15
C LEU A 68 -6.54 -32.95 -14.65
N GLY A 69 -5.27 -32.84 -15.06
CA GLY A 69 -4.88 -32.68 -16.47
C GLY A 69 -5.27 -31.33 -17.07
N TYR A 70 -5.52 -30.31 -16.25
CA TYR A 70 -5.76 -28.95 -16.72
C TYR A 70 -4.46 -28.27 -17.19
N GLY A 71 -4.60 -27.35 -18.14
CA GLY A 71 -3.53 -26.41 -18.47
C GLY A 71 -3.42 -25.28 -17.44
N PRO A 72 -2.35 -24.46 -17.46
CA PRO A 72 -2.07 -23.46 -16.41
C PRO A 72 -3.23 -22.51 -16.11
N ASN A 73 -3.84 -21.91 -17.13
CA ASN A 73 -4.96 -20.98 -16.93
C ASN A 73 -6.23 -21.68 -16.44
N GLY A 74 -6.50 -22.90 -16.92
CA GLY A 74 -7.65 -23.69 -16.46
C GLY A 74 -7.47 -24.17 -15.02
N GLY A 75 -6.24 -24.55 -14.67
CA GLY A 75 -5.87 -24.92 -13.30
C GLY A 75 -6.02 -23.76 -12.33
N LEU A 76 -5.57 -22.56 -12.70
CA LEU A 76 -5.74 -21.35 -11.90
C LEU A 76 -7.22 -21.05 -11.59
N VAL A 77 -8.07 -21.06 -12.62
CA VAL A 77 -9.52 -20.86 -12.43
C VAL A 77 -10.09 -21.91 -11.49
N TYR A 78 -9.68 -23.18 -11.64
CA TYR A 78 -10.11 -24.26 -10.75
C TYR A 78 -9.67 -24.02 -9.30
N CYS A 79 -8.43 -23.60 -9.05
CA CYS A 79 -7.95 -23.26 -7.71
C CYS A 79 -8.85 -22.21 -7.03
N PHE A 80 -9.22 -21.15 -7.74
CA PHE A 80 -10.10 -20.10 -7.17
C PHE A 80 -11.53 -20.60 -6.97
N GLU A 81 -12.08 -21.39 -7.90
CA GLU A 81 -13.39 -22.01 -7.68
C GLU A 81 -13.38 -22.95 -6.47
N TYR A 82 -12.28 -23.67 -6.26
CA TYR A 82 -12.11 -24.55 -5.11
C TYR A 82 -12.04 -23.74 -3.81
N LEU A 83 -11.24 -22.68 -3.76
CA LEU A 83 -11.19 -21.77 -2.61
C LEU A 83 -12.58 -21.15 -2.32
N LEU A 84 -13.30 -20.69 -3.34
CA LEU A 84 -14.65 -20.12 -3.16
C LEU A 84 -15.68 -21.11 -2.59
N ARG A 85 -15.52 -22.40 -2.88
CA ARG A 85 -16.38 -23.46 -2.33
C ARG A 85 -16.00 -23.85 -0.90
N ASN A 86 -14.77 -23.56 -0.48
CA ASN A 86 -14.22 -23.86 0.83
C ASN A 86 -13.76 -22.57 1.54
N MET A 87 -14.59 -21.51 1.47
CA MET A 87 -14.27 -20.22 2.10
C MET A 87 -14.17 -20.32 3.63
N ASP A 88 -14.82 -21.31 4.23
CA ASP A 88 -14.71 -21.68 5.63
C ASP A 88 -13.26 -21.95 6.05
N TRP A 89 -12.45 -22.57 5.19
CA TRP A 89 -11.01 -22.73 5.45
C TRP A 89 -10.32 -21.38 5.66
N LEU A 90 -10.57 -20.41 4.76
CA LEU A 90 -9.95 -19.09 4.89
C LEU A 90 -10.48 -18.34 6.13
N GLU A 91 -11.76 -18.51 6.46
CA GLU A 91 -12.34 -17.93 7.67
C GLU A 91 -11.71 -18.47 8.96
N GLU A 92 -11.42 -19.77 9.00
CA GLU A 92 -10.73 -20.43 10.11
C GLU A 92 -9.30 -19.94 10.24
N GLU A 93 -8.52 -19.92 9.14
CA GLU A 93 -7.13 -19.43 9.14
C GLU A 93 -7.04 -17.93 9.51
N LEU A 94 -8.00 -17.11 9.09
CA LEU A 94 -8.09 -15.71 9.47
C LEU A 94 -8.54 -15.50 10.93
N GLY A 95 -9.13 -16.51 11.56
CA GLY A 95 -9.68 -16.45 12.91
C GLY A 95 -8.63 -16.09 13.96
N ASP A 96 -7.38 -16.54 13.76
CA ASP A 96 -6.28 -16.45 14.72
C ASP A 96 -5.60 -15.07 14.80
N TYR A 97 -5.98 -14.11 13.95
CA TYR A 97 -5.30 -12.82 13.79
C TYR A 97 -6.18 -11.64 14.24
N ASP A 98 -6.46 -11.56 15.54
CA ASP A 98 -7.17 -10.44 16.15
C ASP A 98 -6.27 -9.19 16.24
N ASP A 99 -6.81 -8.03 15.83
CA ASP A 99 -6.15 -6.71 15.85
C ASP A 99 -4.90 -6.52 14.97
N ASP A 100 -4.61 -7.48 14.08
CA ASP A 100 -3.45 -7.43 13.18
C ASP A 100 -3.76 -6.88 11.78
N TYR A 101 -2.70 -6.44 11.10
CA TYR A 101 -2.76 -5.93 9.73
C TYR A 101 -2.53 -7.06 8.71
N LEU A 102 -3.52 -7.38 7.89
CA LEU A 102 -3.41 -8.44 6.90
C LEU A 102 -2.98 -7.88 5.54
N ILE A 103 -1.91 -8.44 4.98
CA ILE A 103 -1.43 -8.13 3.64
C ILE A 103 -1.75 -9.33 2.75
N ILE A 104 -2.73 -9.17 1.88
CA ILE A 104 -3.23 -10.23 1.00
C ILE A 104 -2.56 -10.08 -0.36
N ASP A 105 -1.57 -10.91 -0.66
CA ASP A 105 -0.93 -10.96 -1.97
C ASP A 105 -1.85 -11.71 -2.95
N CYS A 106 -2.39 -10.97 -3.92
CA CYS A 106 -3.35 -11.51 -4.88
C CYS A 106 -2.64 -12.01 -6.16
N PRO A 107 -3.22 -12.97 -6.88
CA PRO A 107 -2.66 -13.49 -8.13
C PRO A 107 -2.44 -12.40 -9.20
N GLY A 108 -1.45 -12.57 -10.09
CA GLY A 108 -1.13 -11.58 -11.12
C GLY A 108 -1.99 -11.54 -12.39
N GLN A 109 -2.99 -12.40 -12.50
CA GLN A 109 -3.73 -12.65 -13.73
C GLN A 109 -4.88 -11.65 -13.82
N ILE A 110 -4.77 -10.71 -14.77
CA ILE A 110 -5.67 -9.57 -14.89
C ILE A 110 -7.13 -9.97 -15.09
N GLU A 111 -7.37 -11.14 -15.71
CA GLU A 111 -8.71 -11.67 -15.98
C GLU A 111 -9.50 -11.95 -14.70
N LEU A 112 -8.79 -12.19 -13.58
CA LEU A 112 -9.39 -12.40 -12.27
C LEU A 112 -9.98 -11.11 -11.68
N TYR A 113 -9.44 -9.96 -12.10
CA TYR A 113 -9.85 -8.64 -11.63
C TYR A 113 -10.99 -8.05 -12.47
N THR A 114 -11.16 -8.48 -13.71
CA THR A 114 -12.13 -7.89 -14.65
C THR A 114 -13.42 -8.69 -14.78
N HIS A 115 -13.37 -10.03 -14.78
CA HIS A 115 -14.54 -10.85 -15.14
C HIS A 115 -14.80 -12.03 -14.21
N HIS A 116 -13.81 -12.49 -13.44
CA HIS A 116 -14.00 -13.61 -12.52
C HIS A 116 -14.61 -13.13 -11.19
N PRO A 117 -15.60 -13.85 -10.61
CA PRO A 117 -16.25 -13.43 -9.37
C PRO A 117 -15.42 -13.65 -8.10
N PHE A 118 -14.18 -14.15 -8.22
CA PHE A 118 -13.33 -14.52 -7.08
C PHE A 118 -13.06 -13.34 -6.15
N LEU A 119 -12.44 -12.27 -6.64
CA LEU A 119 -12.06 -11.14 -5.78
C LEU A 119 -13.28 -10.40 -5.20
N PRO A 120 -14.36 -10.11 -5.96
CA PRO A 120 -15.56 -9.53 -5.37
C PRO A 120 -16.18 -10.41 -4.28
N THR A 121 -16.14 -11.73 -4.45
CA THR A 121 -16.68 -12.67 -3.43
C THR A 121 -15.78 -12.74 -2.20
N LEU A 122 -14.46 -12.76 -2.40
CA LEU A 122 -13.47 -12.68 -1.32
C LEU A 122 -13.68 -11.41 -0.49
N VAL A 123 -13.75 -10.25 -1.14
CA VAL A 123 -13.98 -8.96 -0.48
C VAL A 123 -15.30 -8.95 0.30
N LYS A 124 -16.39 -9.46 -0.27
CA LYS A 124 -17.68 -9.59 0.44
C LYS A 124 -17.56 -10.47 1.68
N ASN A 125 -16.77 -11.54 1.61
CA ASN A 125 -16.52 -12.42 2.75
C ASN A 125 -15.70 -11.70 3.84
N LEU A 126 -14.59 -11.05 3.49
CA LEU A 126 -13.77 -10.25 4.42
C LEU A 126 -14.58 -9.16 5.11
N ASN A 127 -15.42 -8.44 4.36
CA ASN A 127 -16.30 -7.41 4.93
C ASN A 127 -17.36 -8.01 5.87
N ARG A 128 -17.88 -9.22 5.58
CA ARG A 128 -18.80 -9.95 6.47
C ARG A 128 -18.13 -10.35 7.78
N LEU A 129 -16.84 -10.66 7.75
CA LEU A 129 -16.02 -10.94 8.94
C LEU A 129 -15.66 -9.66 9.72
N GLY A 130 -16.05 -8.47 9.24
CA GLY A 130 -15.81 -7.20 9.91
C GLY A 130 -14.43 -6.60 9.66
N LEU A 131 -13.71 -7.06 8.63
CA LEU A 131 -12.45 -6.46 8.22
C LEU A 131 -12.70 -5.17 7.43
N ARG A 132 -11.95 -4.11 7.76
CA ARG A 132 -11.85 -2.93 6.89
C ARG A 132 -10.89 -3.25 5.75
N THR A 133 -11.40 -3.21 4.52
CA THR A 133 -10.64 -3.60 3.33
C THR A 133 -10.22 -2.38 2.50
N CYS A 134 -9.01 -2.42 1.96
CA CYS A 134 -8.53 -1.49 0.93
C CYS A 134 -7.78 -2.28 -0.14
N ALA A 135 -7.99 -1.95 -1.41
CA ALA A 135 -7.20 -2.48 -2.50
C ALA A 135 -6.07 -1.51 -2.85
N VAL A 136 -4.86 -2.03 -3.03
CA VAL A 136 -3.78 -1.33 -3.71
C VAL A 136 -3.54 -1.99 -5.06
N TYR A 137 -3.45 -1.19 -6.12
CA TYR A 137 -3.24 -1.68 -7.47
C TYR A 137 -1.90 -1.20 -8.02
N LEU A 138 -0.97 -2.14 -8.17
CA LEU A 138 0.37 -1.85 -8.66
C LEU A 138 0.39 -1.88 -10.18
N LEU A 139 0.93 -0.83 -10.79
CA LEU A 139 1.26 -0.77 -12.21
C LEU A 139 2.77 -0.51 -12.35
N ASP A 140 3.44 -1.25 -13.23
CA ASP A 140 4.88 -1.13 -13.46
C ASP A 140 5.22 0.20 -14.17
N SER A 141 6.22 0.93 -13.69
CA SER A 141 6.70 2.19 -14.30
C SER A 141 7.07 2.07 -15.78
N GLN A 142 7.43 0.87 -16.27
CA GLN A 142 7.66 0.62 -17.70
C GLN A 142 6.44 0.92 -18.59
N PHE A 143 5.23 0.95 -18.02
CA PHE A 143 4.03 1.36 -18.74
C PHE A 143 4.12 2.83 -19.20
N MET A 144 4.90 3.66 -18.53
CA MET A 144 5.11 5.08 -18.88
C MET A 144 5.98 5.28 -20.13
N GLU A 145 6.72 4.26 -20.58
CA GLU A 145 7.53 4.35 -21.81
C GLU A 145 6.69 4.51 -23.07
N ASP A 146 5.44 4.01 -23.04
CA ASP A 146 4.51 4.07 -24.16
C ASP A 146 3.12 4.48 -23.67
N LYS A 147 2.64 5.64 -24.13
CA LYS A 147 1.32 6.14 -23.78
C LYS A 147 0.20 5.12 -23.96
N TYR A 148 0.20 4.31 -25.01
CA TYR A 148 -0.87 3.32 -25.23
C TYR A 148 -0.80 2.19 -24.22
N LYS A 149 0.40 1.75 -23.82
CA LYS A 149 0.57 0.81 -22.70
C LYS A 149 0.04 1.43 -21.42
N PHE A 150 0.45 2.66 -21.09
CA PHE A 150 -0.02 3.38 -19.92
C PHE A 150 -1.54 3.47 -19.84
N PHE A 151 -2.20 3.96 -20.89
CA PHE A 151 -3.66 4.07 -20.91
C PHE A 151 -4.36 2.71 -20.88
N SER A 152 -3.76 1.65 -21.42
CA SER A 152 -4.25 0.28 -21.22
C SER A 152 -4.18 -0.14 -19.74
N GLY A 153 -3.12 0.23 -19.04
CA GLY A 153 -2.96 0.00 -17.61
C GLY A 153 -4.00 0.76 -16.77
N VAL A 154 -4.22 2.04 -17.10
CA VAL A 154 -5.27 2.89 -16.49
C VAL A 154 -6.65 2.26 -16.64
N LEU A 155 -7.03 1.86 -17.86
CA LEU A 155 -8.33 1.22 -18.11
C LEU A 155 -8.47 -0.12 -17.36
N SER A 156 -7.40 -0.89 -17.25
CA SER A 156 -7.38 -2.13 -16.45
C SER A 156 -7.61 -1.85 -14.97
N ALA A 157 -6.93 -0.83 -14.42
CA ALA A 157 -7.11 -0.40 -13.04
C ALA A 157 -8.55 0.08 -12.78
N MET A 158 -9.12 0.88 -13.68
CA MET A 158 -10.52 1.33 -13.59
C MET A 158 -11.50 0.16 -13.62
N SER A 159 -11.28 -0.80 -14.52
CA SER A 159 -12.13 -2.00 -14.60
C SER A 159 -12.08 -2.80 -13.31
N ALA A 160 -10.90 -2.97 -12.72
CA ALA A 160 -10.73 -3.70 -11.46
C ALA A 160 -11.36 -2.94 -10.28
N MET A 161 -11.18 -1.62 -10.21
CA MET A 161 -11.79 -0.74 -9.20
C MET A 161 -13.32 -0.84 -9.21
N VAL A 162 -13.93 -0.74 -10.39
CA VAL A 162 -15.40 -0.84 -10.54
C VAL A 162 -15.90 -2.23 -10.14
N ASN A 163 -15.14 -3.29 -10.43
CA ASN A 163 -15.53 -4.65 -10.09
C ASN A 163 -15.39 -4.96 -8.58
N LEU A 164 -14.40 -4.36 -7.91
CA LEU A 164 -14.10 -4.63 -6.50
C LEU A 164 -14.93 -3.80 -5.51
N GLU A 165 -15.36 -2.59 -5.90
CA GLU A 165 -16.27 -1.74 -5.12
C GLU A 165 -15.81 -1.46 -3.66
N ILE A 166 -14.50 -1.33 -3.45
CA ILE A 166 -13.89 -1.00 -2.15
C ILE A 166 -12.96 0.21 -2.24
N PRO A 167 -12.56 0.81 -1.11
CA PRO A 167 -11.52 1.83 -1.11
C PRO A 167 -10.27 1.37 -1.86
N TRP A 168 -9.71 2.26 -2.67
CA TRP A 168 -8.76 1.92 -3.73
C TRP A 168 -7.62 2.92 -3.85
N ILE A 169 -6.40 2.42 -4.00
CA ILE A 169 -5.20 3.23 -4.23
C ILE A 169 -4.43 2.65 -5.43
N ASN A 170 -4.13 3.49 -6.43
CA ASN A 170 -3.21 3.08 -7.49
C ASN A 170 -1.77 3.43 -7.11
N ILE A 171 -0.85 2.52 -7.41
CA ILE A 171 0.57 2.66 -7.11
C ILE A 171 1.34 2.43 -8.41
N MET A 172 2.22 3.36 -8.77
CA MET A 172 3.20 3.15 -9.83
C MET A 172 4.46 2.54 -9.18
N SER A 173 4.76 1.27 -9.47
CA SER A 173 5.88 0.54 -8.88
C SER A 173 7.15 0.68 -9.70
N LYS A 174 8.29 0.29 -9.10
CA LYS A 174 9.63 0.31 -9.73
C LYS A 174 10.03 1.71 -10.20
N MET A 175 9.70 2.74 -9.42
CA MET A 175 10.05 4.12 -9.76
C MET A 175 11.56 4.39 -9.69
N ASP A 176 12.32 3.54 -9.00
CA ASP A 176 13.79 3.52 -9.03
C ASP A 176 14.37 3.31 -10.43
N LEU A 177 13.64 2.63 -11.31
CA LEU A 177 14.07 2.38 -12.69
C LEU A 177 13.81 3.58 -13.62
N VAL A 178 13.01 4.55 -13.18
CA VAL A 178 12.66 5.72 -14.00
C VAL A 178 13.81 6.72 -13.95
N THR A 179 14.68 6.70 -14.95
CA THR A 179 15.72 7.71 -15.09
C THR A 179 15.09 9.03 -15.53
N SER A 180 15.43 10.14 -14.85
CA SER A 180 15.10 11.47 -15.34
C SER A 180 15.82 11.73 -16.66
N SER A 181 15.11 11.58 -17.77
CA SER A 181 15.60 11.96 -19.10
C SER A 181 15.93 13.46 -19.08
N SER A 182 17.11 13.82 -19.59
CA SER A 182 17.56 15.23 -19.72
C SER A 182 16.63 16.12 -20.56
N GLU A 183 15.66 15.54 -21.27
CA GLU A 183 14.67 16.23 -22.10
C GLU A 183 13.35 16.54 -21.38
N ASP A 184 13.10 15.98 -20.18
CA ASP A 184 11.86 16.24 -19.44
C ASP A 184 12.10 16.27 -17.91
N PRO A 185 12.62 17.39 -17.38
CA PRO A 185 12.89 17.53 -15.96
C PRO A 185 11.56 17.65 -15.20
N ALA A 186 11.18 16.58 -14.50
CA ALA A 186 10.02 16.48 -13.60
C ALA A 186 8.61 16.62 -14.22
N GLY A 187 8.45 17.21 -15.41
CA GLY A 187 7.14 17.41 -16.05
C GLY A 187 6.54 16.15 -16.69
N GLY A 188 7.37 15.30 -17.30
CA GLY A 188 6.93 14.09 -17.99
C GLY A 188 6.32 13.05 -17.07
N THR A 189 7.01 12.70 -15.98
CA THR A 189 6.54 11.71 -15.00
C THR A 189 5.25 12.14 -14.32
N GLN A 190 5.12 13.42 -13.95
CA GLN A 190 3.93 13.91 -13.26
C GLN A 190 2.66 13.69 -14.10
N ARG A 191 2.74 13.82 -15.43
CA ARG A 191 1.61 13.58 -16.35
C ARG A 191 1.14 12.13 -16.42
N TYR A 192 1.95 11.18 -15.94
CA TYR A 192 1.56 9.77 -15.81
C TYR A 192 1.10 9.44 -14.39
N LEU A 193 1.63 10.11 -13.36
CA LEU A 193 1.15 9.96 -11.99
C LEU A 193 -0.25 10.58 -11.82
N GLU A 194 -0.48 11.71 -12.48
CA GLU A 194 -1.77 12.34 -12.69
C GLU A 194 -2.08 12.23 -14.19
N PRO A 195 -2.83 11.21 -14.64
CA PRO A 195 -3.03 10.94 -16.07
C PRO A 195 -3.55 12.18 -16.81
N ASP A 196 -2.67 12.82 -17.58
CA ASP A 196 -3.04 13.96 -18.43
C ASP A 196 -3.73 13.43 -19.70
N PRO A 197 -5.03 13.72 -19.92
CA PRO A 197 -5.74 13.25 -21.10
C PRO A 197 -5.12 13.77 -22.42
N LEU A 198 -4.39 14.89 -22.37
CA LEU A 198 -3.69 15.44 -23.52
C LEU A 198 -2.53 14.54 -23.99
N LEU A 199 -2.05 13.58 -23.18
CA LEU A 199 -1.04 12.60 -23.60
C LEU A 199 -1.53 11.73 -24.76
N LEU A 200 -2.81 11.34 -24.79
CA LEU A 200 -3.39 10.61 -25.92
C LEU A 200 -3.52 11.47 -27.16
N ALA A 201 -3.87 12.74 -26.97
CA ALA A 201 -4.09 13.71 -28.04
C ALA A 201 -2.79 14.26 -28.66
N ALA A 202 -1.68 14.25 -27.92
CA ALA A 202 -0.40 14.77 -28.39
C ALA A 202 0.24 13.85 -29.47
N PRO A 203 0.61 14.39 -30.65
CA PRO A 203 1.38 13.65 -31.66
C PRO A 203 2.77 13.27 -31.12
N ARG A 204 3.31 12.10 -31.48
CA ARG A 204 4.71 11.77 -31.18
C ARG A 204 5.62 12.58 -32.11
N GLY A 205 6.12 13.71 -31.63
CA GLY A 205 7.10 14.52 -32.36
C GLY A 205 6.61 15.04 -33.73
N GLN A 206 7.55 15.50 -34.55
CA GLN A 206 7.27 16.11 -35.87
C GLN A 206 6.82 15.10 -36.95
N ASP A 207 7.02 13.79 -36.74
CA ASP A 207 6.80 12.77 -37.77
C ASP A 207 5.36 12.21 -37.81
N ASP A 208 4.58 12.36 -36.73
CA ASP A 208 3.21 11.82 -36.63
C ASP A 208 2.09 12.82 -37.02
N ALA A 209 2.44 14.05 -37.41
CA ALA A 209 1.47 15.04 -37.88
C ALA A 209 0.66 14.55 -39.11
N ASN A 210 1.17 13.53 -39.82
CA ASN A 210 0.54 12.94 -41.02
C ASN A 210 -0.08 11.54 -40.80
N SER A 211 -0.05 10.96 -39.59
CA SER A 211 -0.35 9.53 -39.37
C SER A 211 -1.36 9.23 -38.25
N ILE A 212 -2.09 10.23 -37.70
CA ILE A 212 -3.22 9.94 -36.81
C ILE A 212 -4.28 9.21 -37.64
N ASN A 213 -4.25 7.88 -37.58
CA ASN A 213 -5.21 7.05 -38.29
C ASN A 213 -6.61 7.44 -37.80
N PRO A 214 -7.47 7.97 -38.68
CA PRO A 214 -8.77 8.52 -38.29
C PRO A 214 -9.68 7.48 -37.63
N LYS A 215 -9.37 6.17 -37.77
CA LYS A 215 -10.06 5.08 -37.08
C LYS A 215 -9.91 5.12 -35.55
N PHE A 216 -8.78 5.60 -35.02
CA PHE A 216 -8.53 5.59 -33.57
C PHE A 216 -8.86 6.92 -32.88
N HIS A 217 -9.17 7.96 -33.64
CA HIS A 217 -9.42 9.29 -33.08
C HIS A 217 -10.65 9.30 -32.15
N ALA A 218 -11.77 8.71 -32.58
CA ALA A 218 -12.99 8.62 -31.77
C ALA A 218 -12.77 7.77 -30.50
N LEU A 219 -11.98 6.70 -30.59
CA LEU A 219 -11.63 5.87 -29.43
C LEU A 219 -10.76 6.64 -28.43
N ASN A 220 -9.71 7.30 -28.90
CA ASN A 220 -8.83 8.09 -28.03
C ASN A 220 -9.60 9.22 -27.33
N GLN A 221 -10.53 9.87 -28.03
CA GLN A 221 -11.41 10.87 -27.42
C GLN A 221 -12.31 10.27 -26.34
N ALA A 222 -12.89 9.09 -26.58
CA ALA A 222 -13.71 8.42 -25.58
C ALA A 222 -12.90 8.03 -24.33
N ILE A 223 -11.65 7.58 -24.50
CA ILE A 223 -10.75 7.26 -23.38
C ILE A 223 -10.38 8.52 -22.60
N VAL A 224 -10.07 9.62 -23.30
CA VAL A 224 -9.80 10.92 -22.70
C VAL A 224 -10.98 11.38 -21.86
N GLN A 225 -12.19 11.34 -22.43
CA GLN A 225 -13.40 11.73 -21.73
C GLN A 225 -13.66 10.86 -20.50
N LEU A 226 -13.44 9.54 -20.59
CA LEU A 226 -13.60 8.63 -19.46
C LEU A 226 -12.66 8.99 -18.29
N ILE A 227 -11.43 9.41 -18.59
CA ILE A 227 -10.44 9.77 -17.57
C ILE A 227 -10.75 11.14 -16.97
N GLU A 228 -11.23 12.09 -17.78
CA GLU A 228 -11.70 13.39 -17.31
C GLU A 228 -12.94 13.28 -16.43
N ASP A 229 -13.90 12.44 -16.81
CA ASP A 229 -15.15 12.21 -16.07
C ASP A 229 -14.89 11.44 -14.76
N HIS A 230 -13.80 10.67 -14.70
CA HIS A 230 -13.39 9.87 -13.55
C HIS A 230 -11.92 10.12 -13.18
N PRO A 231 -11.59 11.24 -12.50
CA PRO A 231 -10.24 11.53 -12.01
C PRO A 231 -9.79 10.59 -10.86
N LEU A 232 -10.43 9.42 -10.75
CA LEU A 232 -10.21 8.38 -9.73
C LEU A 232 -8.84 7.68 -9.88
N VAL A 233 -8.11 7.92 -10.96
CA VAL A 233 -6.88 7.17 -11.27
C VAL A 233 -5.64 8.04 -11.14
N SER A 234 -5.35 8.52 -9.94
CA SER A 234 -4.01 9.03 -9.61
C SER A 234 -3.13 7.88 -9.09
N PHE A 235 -1.85 7.88 -9.45
CA PHE A 235 -0.88 6.91 -8.98
C PHE A 235 0.06 7.52 -7.94
N LEU A 236 0.23 6.83 -6.81
CA LEU A 236 1.31 7.10 -5.87
C LEU A 236 2.62 6.48 -6.41
N PRO A 237 3.72 7.24 -6.52
CA PRO A 237 4.99 6.67 -6.92
C PRO A 237 5.58 5.80 -5.80
N LEU A 238 6.03 4.61 -6.14
CA LEU A 238 6.68 3.68 -5.22
C LEU A 238 8.10 3.34 -5.69
N ASP A 239 9.06 3.78 -4.89
CA ASP A 239 10.47 3.43 -4.96
C ASP A 239 10.86 2.68 -3.68
N LEU A 240 11.05 1.37 -3.80
CA LEU A 240 11.38 0.52 -2.65
C LEU A 240 12.82 0.70 -2.13
N THR A 241 13.67 1.44 -2.85
CA THR A 241 14.99 1.83 -2.35
C THR A 241 14.92 3.01 -1.39
N ASN A 242 13.79 3.72 -1.36
CA ASN A 242 13.53 4.87 -0.51
C ASN A 242 12.49 4.55 0.59
N PRO A 243 12.88 4.46 1.87
CA PRO A 243 11.96 4.23 2.99
C PRO A 243 10.81 5.26 3.09
N ASP A 244 11.06 6.51 2.71
CA ASP A 244 10.04 7.57 2.76
C ASP A 244 8.91 7.31 1.74
N SER A 245 9.22 6.65 0.62
CA SER A 245 8.25 6.33 -0.42
C SER A 245 7.24 5.30 0.07
N ILE A 246 7.70 4.24 0.74
CA ILE A 246 6.80 3.24 1.33
C ILE A 246 6.00 3.79 2.51
N GLU A 247 6.59 4.68 3.32
CA GLU A 247 5.88 5.36 4.41
C GLU A 247 4.75 6.24 3.88
N SER A 248 4.99 6.98 2.79
CA SER A 248 3.96 7.77 2.12
C SER A 248 2.81 6.89 1.60
N VAL A 249 3.13 5.74 0.99
CA VAL A 249 2.12 4.80 0.51
C VAL A 249 1.32 4.22 1.68
N LEU A 250 1.98 3.75 2.73
CA LEU A 250 1.33 3.22 3.92
C LEU A 250 0.42 4.26 4.58
N SER A 251 0.86 5.51 4.70
CA SER A 251 0.06 6.60 5.26
C SER A 251 -1.23 6.82 4.46
N ASN A 252 -1.18 6.72 3.13
CA ASN A 252 -2.38 6.81 2.28
C ASN A 252 -3.31 5.61 2.47
N ILE A 253 -2.74 4.40 2.61
CA ILE A 253 -3.51 3.19 2.89
C ILE A 253 -4.22 3.29 4.24
N ASP A 254 -3.49 3.68 5.28
CA ASP A 254 -4.02 3.86 6.64
C ASP A 254 -5.12 4.92 6.67
N TYR A 255 -4.91 6.07 6.01
CA TYR A 255 -5.93 7.11 5.88
C TYR A 255 -7.20 6.58 5.18
N THR A 256 -7.01 5.82 4.11
CA THR A 256 -8.11 5.25 3.31
C THR A 256 -8.92 4.22 4.10
N MET A 257 -8.27 3.43 4.95
CA MET A 257 -8.93 2.47 5.83
C MET A 257 -9.42 3.07 7.15
N GLN A 258 -9.06 4.32 7.46
CA GLN A 258 -9.23 4.97 8.76
C GLN A 258 -8.59 4.17 9.89
N TYR A 259 -7.36 3.72 9.65
CA TYR A 259 -6.60 2.94 10.63
C TYR A 259 -6.38 3.75 11.92
N GLY A 260 -6.72 3.14 13.06
CA GLY A 260 -6.47 3.72 14.39
C GLY A 260 -7.49 4.76 14.86
N GLU A 261 -8.52 5.10 14.08
CA GLU A 261 -9.58 6.04 14.53
C GLU A 261 -10.47 5.45 15.63
N ASP A 262 -10.64 4.12 15.63
CA ASP A 262 -11.43 3.39 16.62
C ASP A 262 -10.58 2.86 17.80
N GLU A 263 -9.27 3.10 17.82
CA GLU A 263 -8.43 2.72 18.96
C GLU A 263 -8.62 3.71 20.11
N GLU A 264 -9.07 3.20 21.26
CA GLU A 264 -9.09 4.01 22.48
C GLU A 264 -7.67 4.49 22.80
N PRO A 265 -7.47 5.76 23.21
CA PRO A 265 -6.17 6.24 23.63
C PRO A 265 -5.64 5.34 24.75
N LYS A 266 -4.53 4.64 24.49
CA LYS A 266 -3.85 3.88 25.55
C LYS A 266 -3.43 4.89 26.62
N GLU A 267 -4.06 4.80 27.80
CA GLU A 267 -3.68 5.65 28.93
C GLU A 267 -2.17 5.51 29.16
N PRO A 268 -1.42 6.62 29.28
CA PRO A 268 -0.01 6.57 29.63
C PRO A 268 0.15 5.76 30.91
N ARG A 269 1.04 4.76 30.91
CA ARG A 269 1.30 3.84 32.04
C ARG A 269 1.97 4.51 33.26
N ASP A 270 1.77 5.80 33.47
CA ASP A 270 2.50 6.59 34.47
C ASP A 270 1.61 7.16 35.58
N LEU A 271 0.44 6.58 35.84
CA LEU A 271 -0.43 7.04 36.94
C LEU A 271 -1.00 5.94 37.84
N ASP A 272 -0.51 4.69 37.75
CA ASP A 272 -1.08 3.58 38.55
C ASP A 272 -0.09 2.78 39.41
N GLU A 273 1.13 3.28 39.64
CA GLU A 273 1.99 2.75 40.69
C GLU A 273 2.64 3.89 41.50
N GLY A 274 1.97 4.30 42.58
CA GLY A 274 2.51 4.24 43.94
C GLY A 274 3.84 4.88 44.33
N ASP A 275 4.59 5.57 43.46
CA ASP A 275 5.91 6.13 43.82
C ASP A 275 5.82 7.58 44.35
N PHE A 276 5.06 7.77 45.42
CA PHE A 276 5.44 8.78 46.42
C PHE A 276 6.44 8.12 47.38
N MET A 277 7.67 7.92 46.91
CA MET A 277 8.78 7.62 47.82
C MET A 277 8.97 8.87 48.70
N ASP A 278 8.63 8.76 49.98
CA ASP A 278 8.95 9.77 51.00
C ASP A 278 10.48 10.00 51.00
N MET A 279 10.93 10.93 50.16
CA MET A 279 12.30 11.44 50.20
C MET A 279 12.38 12.43 51.37
N GLU A 280 12.61 11.92 52.58
CA GLU A 280 13.21 12.72 53.65
C GLU A 280 14.65 13.08 53.24
N LEU A 281 14.79 14.16 52.49
CA LEU A 281 16.09 14.76 52.20
C LEU A 281 16.74 15.18 53.52
N SER A 282 17.94 14.66 53.79
CA SER A 282 18.71 15.06 54.97
C SER A 282 18.94 16.58 54.96
N SER A 283 18.88 17.22 56.13
CA SER A 283 19.00 18.68 56.28
C SER A 283 20.25 19.27 55.60
N ASN A 284 21.32 18.49 55.46
CA ASN A 284 22.55 18.89 54.76
C ASN A 284 22.39 19.00 53.24
N GLU A 285 21.53 18.21 52.60
CA GLU A 285 21.30 18.27 51.15
C GLU A 285 20.39 19.44 50.77
N LEU A 286 19.37 19.70 51.59
CA LEU A 286 18.53 20.90 51.45
C LEU A 286 19.36 22.18 51.59
N ASP A 287 20.31 22.21 52.53
CA ASP A 287 21.18 23.38 52.73
C ASP A 287 22.14 23.60 51.56
N LYS A 288 22.66 22.52 50.95
CA LYS A 288 23.46 22.60 49.71
C LYS A 288 22.64 23.09 48.52
N LEU A 289 21.43 22.58 48.33
CA LEU A 289 20.55 23.00 47.26
C LEU A 289 20.16 24.48 47.40
N GLN A 290 19.80 24.93 48.62
CA GLN A 290 19.51 26.34 48.88
C GLN A 290 20.71 27.26 48.63
N ARG A 291 21.93 26.85 48.99
CA ARG A 291 23.15 27.64 48.69
C ARG A 291 23.44 27.74 47.20
N THR A 292 23.20 26.66 46.46
CA THR A 292 23.40 26.61 45.01
C THR A 292 22.37 27.51 44.30
N TRP A 293 21.11 27.45 44.74
CA TRP A 293 20.03 28.27 44.20
C TRP A 293 20.20 29.76 44.49
N ARG A 294 20.64 30.13 45.70
CA ARG A 294 20.97 31.53 46.06
C ARG A 294 22.14 32.08 45.25
N SER A 295 23.16 31.26 44.97
CA SER A 295 24.27 31.66 44.10
C SER A 295 23.80 31.89 42.66
N PHE A 296 22.90 31.05 42.16
CA PHE A 296 22.33 31.19 40.82
C PHE A 296 21.46 32.45 40.69
N LEU A 297 20.65 32.78 41.70
CA LEU A 297 19.87 34.02 41.74
C LEU A 297 20.75 35.27 41.76
N LYS A 298 21.81 35.29 42.58
CA LYS A 298 22.77 36.42 42.60
C LYS A 298 23.44 36.63 41.24
N LEU A 299 23.78 35.55 40.54
CA LEU A 299 24.34 35.61 39.18
C LEU A 299 23.34 36.17 38.16
N LYS A 300 22.04 35.86 38.29
CA LYS A 300 20.99 36.43 37.45
C LYS A 300 20.75 37.91 37.75
N GLU A 301 20.71 38.33 39.00
CA GLU A 301 20.57 39.74 39.37
C GLU A 301 21.74 40.59 38.88
N HIS A 302 22.99 40.10 39.01
CA HIS A 302 24.18 40.79 38.50
C HIS A 302 24.22 40.92 36.97
N ARG A 303 23.58 39.98 36.24
CA ARG A 303 23.44 40.07 34.79
C ARG A 303 22.31 41.02 34.39
N ALA A 304 21.20 41.03 35.13
CA ALA A 304 20.09 41.93 34.87
C ALA A 304 20.45 43.40 35.13
N SER A 305 21.26 43.70 36.15
CA SER A 305 21.68 45.08 36.47
C SER A 305 22.69 45.68 35.48
N ARG A 306 23.39 44.88 34.67
CA ARG A 306 24.28 45.38 33.60
C ARG A 306 23.57 45.68 32.28
N LEU A 307 22.31 45.28 32.14
CA LEU A 307 21.51 45.48 30.93
C LEU A 307 20.65 46.75 30.98
N ILE A 308 20.71 47.53 32.07
CA ILE A 308 19.85 48.72 32.29
C ILE A 308 20.66 50.04 32.23
N ASP A 309 22.00 50.00 32.23
CA ASP A 309 22.87 51.20 32.16
C ASP A 309 23.59 51.40 30.80
N HIS A 310 23.04 50.88 29.71
CA HIS A 310 23.48 51.19 28.33
C HIS A 310 22.32 51.49 27.40
#